data_AF-A0A3A9JDL0-F1
#
_entry.id   AF-A0A3A9JDL0-F1
#
_cell.length_a   1.000
_cell.length_b   1.000
_cell.length_c   1.000
_cell.angle_alpha   90.00
_cell.angle_beta   90.00
_cell.angle_gamma   90.00
#
_symmetry.space_group_name_H-M   'P 1'
#
loop_
_entity.id
_entity.type
_entity.pdbx_description
1 polymer ?
#
loop_
_entity_poly.entity_id
_entity_poly.type
_entity_poly.pdbx_seq_one_letter_code
_entity_poly.pdbx_strand_id
1 'polypeptide(L)'
;MAGLARPMQHAVNNMVMVMQANMDSVLASLPPEDKAAVRLTRAAQAARDMEGLVRAFLRLGRPEERSAVDSGRFFGTVQPLLALVVGRPLTVESAATATVAPRRPAVDLALVEAFAGAKALPRSTPPKARLDGTVLEVNWPLPEGSAAALAEAGIGAESAGEVTRLLLPAA
;
A
#
# COMPACT_ATOMS: atom_id res chain seq x y z
N MET A 1 15.15 5.28 -14.83
CA MET A 1 14.39 4.35 -13.95
C MET A 1 13.27 3.61 -14.69
N ALA A 2 12.42 4.29 -15.49
CA ALA A 2 11.23 3.65 -16.09
C ALA A 2 11.50 2.41 -16.98
N GLY A 3 12.62 2.37 -17.71
CA GLY A 3 12.98 1.24 -18.57
C GLY A 3 13.36 -0.05 -17.83
N LEU A 4 13.76 0.03 -16.55
CA LEU A 4 14.20 -1.13 -15.77
C LEU A 4 13.10 -1.71 -14.87
N ALA A 5 12.02 -0.97 -14.62
CA ALA A 5 10.96 -1.39 -13.70
C ALA A 5 10.28 -2.69 -14.15
N ARG A 6 10.01 -2.82 -15.46
CA ARG A 6 9.35 -4.01 -16.02
C ARG A 6 10.26 -5.26 -16.01
N PRO A 7 11.51 -5.20 -16.51
CA PRO A 7 12.46 -6.31 -16.35
C PRO A 7 12.68 -6.71 -14.89
N MET A 8 12.82 -5.73 -13.98
CA MET A 8 13.00 -5.99 -12.55
C MET A 8 11.77 -6.70 -11.96
N GLN A 9 10.56 -6.27 -12.33
CA GLN A 9 9.34 -6.92 -11.87
C GLN A 9 9.24 -8.37 -12.36
N HIS A 10 9.62 -8.64 -13.60
CA HIS A 10 9.68 -10.02 -14.11
C HIS A 10 10.68 -10.87 -13.33
N ALA A 11 11.89 -10.36 -13.06
CA ALA A 11 12.90 -11.08 -12.27
C ALA A 11 12.43 -11.36 -10.83
N VAL A 12 11.84 -10.35 -10.17
CA VAL A 12 11.29 -10.48 -8.82
C VAL A 12 10.15 -11.50 -8.78
N ASN A 13 9.21 -11.45 -9.72
CA ASN A 13 8.10 -12.41 -9.78
C ASN A 13 8.61 -13.85 -9.89
N ASN A 14 9.60 -14.10 -10.75
CA ASN A 14 10.19 -15.43 -10.92
C ASN A 14 10.87 -15.91 -9.63
N MET A 15 11.68 -15.05 -9.01
CA MET A 15 12.38 -15.38 -7.76
C MET A 15 11.39 -15.68 -6.63
N VAL A 16 10.37 -14.85 -6.47
CA VAL A 16 9.37 -15.01 -5.41
C VAL A 16 8.54 -16.28 -5.61
N MET A 17 8.11 -16.56 -6.84
CA MET A 17 7.38 -17.79 -7.15
C MET A 17 8.18 -19.05 -6.76
N VAL A 18 9.47 -19.11 -7.12
CA VAL A 18 10.35 -20.25 -6.76
C VAL A 18 10.53 -20.34 -5.25
N MET A 19 10.76 -19.21 -4.58
CA MET A 19 10.95 -19.16 -3.12
C MET A 19 9.68 -19.61 -2.39
N GLN A 20 8.50 -19.12 -2.77
CA GLN A 20 7.21 -19.49 -2.19
C GLN A 20 6.92 -20.97 -2.39
N ALA A 21 7.07 -21.50 -3.60
CA ALA A 21 6.85 -22.91 -3.89
C ALA A 21 7.73 -23.83 -3.01
N ASN A 22 9.00 -23.47 -2.83
CA ASN A 22 9.92 -24.22 -1.97
C ASN A 22 9.54 -24.12 -0.48
N MET A 23 9.18 -22.94 0.01
CA MET A 23 8.74 -22.77 1.41
C MET A 23 7.45 -23.54 1.69
N ASP A 24 6.47 -23.46 0.79
CA ASP A 24 5.19 -24.16 0.93
C ASP A 24 5.38 -25.68 0.88
N SER A 25 6.27 -26.18 0.00
CA SER A 25 6.62 -27.60 -0.06
C SER A 25 7.26 -28.12 1.22
N VAL A 26 8.13 -27.33 1.87
CA VAL A 26 8.76 -27.71 3.15
C VAL A 26 7.77 -27.56 4.31
N LEU A 27 6.92 -26.54 4.31
CA LEU A 27 5.87 -26.39 5.32
C LEU A 27 4.90 -27.57 5.31
N ALA A 28 4.54 -28.08 4.12
CA ALA A 28 3.63 -29.20 3.97
C ALA A 28 4.17 -30.52 4.54
N SER A 29 5.49 -30.65 4.75
CA SER A 29 6.12 -31.85 5.30
C SER A 29 6.42 -31.79 6.80
N LEU A 30 6.18 -30.65 7.45
CA LEU A 30 6.45 -30.44 8.88
C LEU A 30 5.16 -30.44 9.72
N PRO A 31 5.19 -31.00 10.94
CA PRO A 31 4.09 -30.84 11.90
C PRO A 31 3.89 -29.35 12.27
N PRO A 32 2.63 -28.85 12.38
CA PRO A 32 2.36 -27.43 12.66
C PRO A 32 2.95 -26.91 13.97
N GLU A 33 3.04 -27.77 14.98
CA GLU A 33 3.61 -27.47 16.30
C GLU A 33 5.15 -27.45 16.33
N ASP A 34 5.82 -27.86 15.25
CA ASP A 34 7.28 -27.82 15.17
C ASP A 34 7.76 -26.36 15.15
N LYS A 35 8.78 -26.06 15.96
CA LYS A 35 9.47 -24.76 15.96
C LYS A 35 10.00 -24.40 14.57
N ALA A 36 10.40 -25.40 13.77
CA ALA A 36 10.81 -25.19 12.39
C ALA A 36 9.64 -24.72 11.51
N ALA A 37 8.46 -25.34 11.65
CA ALA A 37 7.25 -24.94 10.93
C ALA A 37 6.79 -23.52 11.30
N VAL A 38 6.82 -23.17 12.59
CA VAL A 38 6.50 -21.80 13.05
C VAL A 38 7.45 -20.76 12.47
N ARG A 39 8.77 -21.04 12.47
CA ARG A 39 9.78 -20.13 11.91
C ARG A 39 9.61 -19.98 10.40
N LEU A 40 9.38 -21.08 9.70
CA LEU A 40 9.21 -21.08 8.25
C LEU A 40 7.91 -20.38 7.84
N THR A 41 6.83 -20.51 8.61
CA THR A 41 5.58 -19.76 8.40
C THR A 41 5.81 -18.26 8.51
N ARG A 42 6.58 -17.81 9.51
CA ARG A 42 6.94 -16.39 9.67
C ARG A 42 7.81 -15.91 8.51
N ALA A 43 8.78 -16.71 8.06
CA ALA A 43 9.61 -16.38 6.90
C ALA A 43 8.78 -16.28 5.61
N ALA A 44 7.85 -17.21 5.39
CA ALA A 44 6.94 -17.20 4.26
C ALA A 44 6.05 -15.95 4.28
N GLN A 45 5.53 -15.54 5.44
CA GLN A 45 4.78 -14.30 5.56
C GLN A 45 5.65 -13.07 5.24
N ALA A 46 6.85 -12.98 5.81
CA ALA A 46 7.77 -11.87 5.55
C ALA A 46 8.15 -11.77 4.05
N ALA A 47 8.30 -12.92 3.37
CA ALA A 47 8.54 -12.97 1.94
C ALA A 47 7.35 -12.43 1.11
N ARG A 48 6.10 -12.76 1.49
CA ARG A 48 4.90 -12.19 0.85
C ARG A 48 4.78 -10.69 1.07
N ASP A 49 5.10 -10.23 2.28
CA ASP A 49 5.08 -8.80 2.61
C ASP A 49 6.14 -8.03 1.79
N MET A 50 7.35 -8.60 1.66
CA MET A 50 8.41 -8.05 0.83
C MET A 50 8.03 -8.03 -0.66
N GLU A 51 7.41 -9.10 -1.17
CA GLU A 51 6.90 -9.14 -2.54
C GLU A 51 5.88 -8.01 -2.78
N GLY A 52 4.90 -7.85 -1.88
CA GLY A 52 3.90 -6.80 -1.97
C GLY A 52 4.53 -5.41 -2.01
N LEU A 53 5.54 -5.17 -1.17
CA LEU A 53 6.29 -3.91 -1.14
C LEU A 53 7.06 -3.66 -2.44
N VAL A 54 7.81 -4.66 -2.93
CA VAL A 54 8.59 -4.52 -4.17
C VAL A 54 7.66 -4.28 -5.37
N ARG A 55 6.53 -4.99 -5.45
CA ARG A 55 5.53 -4.77 -6.49
C ARG A 55 4.93 -3.37 -6.43
N ALA A 56 4.58 -2.88 -5.23
CA ALA A 56 4.08 -1.53 -5.04
C ALA A 56 5.12 -0.47 -5.44
N PHE A 57 6.39 -0.66 -5.06
CA PHE A 57 7.49 0.24 -5.39
C PHE A 57 7.81 0.29 -6.89
N LEU A 58 7.97 -0.85 -7.55
CA LEU A 58 8.27 -0.91 -8.99
C LEU A 58 7.15 -0.31 -9.85
N ARG A 59 5.92 -0.30 -9.33
CA ARG A 59 4.77 0.32 -9.99
C ARG A 59 4.91 1.85 -10.12
N LEU A 60 5.61 2.51 -9.19
CA LEU A 60 5.90 3.95 -9.28
C LEU A 60 6.77 4.30 -10.49
N GLY A 61 7.56 3.34 -11.00
CA GLY A 61 8.40 3.52 -12.18
C GLY A 61 7.71 3.29 -13.52
N ARG A 62 6.40 2.98 -13.53
CA ARG A 62 5.65 2.72 -14.77
C ARG A 62 5.21 4.02 -15.45
N PRO A 63 4.92 3.98 -16.77
CA PRO A 63 4.30 5.10 -17.48
C PRO A 63 2.97 5.51 -16.85
N GLU A 64 2.54 6.75 -17.13
CA GLU A 64 1.27 7.26 -16.63
C GLU A 64 0.09 6.40 -17.15
N GLU A 65 -0.83 6.03 -16.26
CA GLU A 65 -2.05 5.30 -16.57
C GLU A 65 -3.26 5.89 -15.83
N ARG A 66 -4.45 5.80 -16.44
CA ARG A 66 -5.74 6.30 -15.90
C ARG A 66 -6.86 5.28 -16.04
N SER A 67 -6.53 4.02 -15.82
CA SER A 67 -7.48 2.92 -15.96
C SER A 67 -8.47 2.89 -14.80
N ALA A 68 -9.75 2.71 -15.11
CA ALA A 68 -10.78 2.47 -14.10
C ALA A 68 -10.45 1.21 -13.28
N VAL A 69 -10.57 1.31 -11.96
CA VAL A 69 -10.24 0.24 -11.02
C VAL A 69 -11.12 0.36 -9.77
N ASP A 70 -11.42 -0.77 -9.14
CA ASP A 70 -12.05 -0.79 -7.82
C ASP A 70 -11.15 -0.11 -6.77
N SER A 71 -11.71 0.78 -5.94
CA SER A 71 -10.95 1.57 -4.97
C SER A 71 -10.29 0.71 -3.89
N GLY A 72 -10.91 -0.42 -3.51
CA GLY A 72 -10.31 -1.39 -2.60
C GLY A 72 -9.11 -2.08 -3.23
N ARG A 73 -9.23 -2.50 -4.50
CA ARG A 73 -8.09 -3.03 -5.27
C ARG A 73 -7.00 -1.99 -5.47
N PHE A 74 -7.36 -0.74 -5.76
CA PHE A 74 -6.42 0.38 -5.86
C PHE A 74 -5.65 0.54 -4.56
N PHE A 75 -6.34 0.66 -3.42
CA PHE A 75 -5.73 0.88 -2.13
C PHE A 75 -4.85 -0.32 -1.72
N GLY A 76 -5.33 -1.55 -1.91
CA GLY A 76 -4.55 -2.77 -1.64
C GLY A 76 -3.24 -2.84 -2.43
N THR A 77 -3.18 -2.29 -3.65
CA THR A 77 -1.92 -2.25 -4.44
C THR A 77 -0.90 -1.21 -3.98
N VAL A 78 -1.31 -0.19 -3.21
CA VAL A 78 -0.42 0.86 -2.70
C VAL A 78 -0.16 0.70 -1.19
N GLN A 79 -1.06 0.02 -0.47
CA GLN A 79 -1.00 -0.20 0.97
C GLN A 79 0.36 -0.68 1.49
N PRO A 80 1.08 -1.65 0.87
CA PRO A 80 2.39 -2.07 1.38
C PRO A 80 3.41 -0.92 1.44
N LEU A 81 3.37 -0.04 0.44
CA LEU A 81 4.21 1.15 0.39
C LEU A 81 3.78 2.20 1.43
N LEU A 82 2.47 2.42 1.57
CA LEU A 82 1.95 3.34 2.59
C LEU A 82 2.29 2.87 4.01
N ALA A 83 2.15 1.58 4.29
CA ALA A 83 2.52 0.97 5.56
C ALA A 83 4.03 1.14 5.87
N LEU A 84 4.89 0.98 4.84
CA LEU A 84 6.33 1.25 4.98
C LEU A 84 6.59 2.71 5.38
N VAL A 85 5.93 3.66 4.71
CA VAL A 85 6.09 5.09 4.96
C VAL A 85 5.63 5.46 6.37
N VAL A 86 4.51 4.91 6.82
CA VAL A 86 3.98 5.09 8.18
C VAL A 86 4.96 4.59 9.25
N GLY A 87 5.72 3.52 8.97
CA GLY A 87 6.79 3.00 9.84
C GLY A 87 6.30 2.33 11.13
N ARG A 88 4.99 2.09 11.25
CA ARG A 88 4.31 1.42 12.38
C ARG A 88 3.06 0.69 11.86
N PRO A 89 2.49 -0.28 12.61
CA PRO A 89 1.32 -1.02 12.16
C PRO A 89 0.17 -0.10 11.75
N LEU A 90 -0.21 -0.12 10.47
CA LEU A 90 -1.31 0.65 9.91
C LEU A 90 -2.58 -0.20 9.93
N THR A 91 -3.59 0.26 10.68
CA THR A 91 -4.92 -0.37 10.64
C THR A 91 -5.65 0.11 9.40
N VAL A 92 -6.10 -0.83 8.57
CA VAL A 92 -6.83 -0.54 7.34
C VAL A 92 -8.21 -1.16 7.44
N GLU A 93 -9.24 -0.35 7.26
CA GLU A 93 -10.63 -0.77 7.23
C GLU A 93 -11.23 -0.41 5.85
N SER A 94 -12.07 -1.31 5.32
CA SER A 94 -12.79 -1.08 4.06
C SER A 94 -14.27 -1.27 4.33
N ALA A 95 -15.03 -0.18 4.38
CA ALA A 95 -16.48 -0.19 4.60
C ALA A 95 -17.24 -0.41 3.30
N ALA A 96 -16.82 0.26 2.22
CA ALA A 96 -17.36 0.11 0.88
C ALA A 96 -16.27 0.40 -0.16
N THR A 97 -16.47 -0.07 -1.39
CA THR A 97 -15.59 0.23 -2.53
C THR A 97 -16.38 0.87 -3.66
N ALA A 98 -15.68 1.58 -4.55
CA ALA A 98 -16.26 2.26 -5.71
C ALA A 98 -15.28 2.20 -6.89
N THR A 99 -15.78 2.45 -8.10
CA THR A 99 -14.91 2.54 -9.28
C THR A 99 -14.25 3.92 -9.31
N VAL A 100 -12.92 3.95 -9.42
CA VAL A 100 -12.08 5.15 -9.46
C VAL A 100 -11.15 5.11 -10.67
N ALA A 101 -10.72 6.27 -11.18
CA ALA A 101 -9.76 6.38 -12.29
C ALA A 101 -8.52 7.21 -11.88
N PRO A 102 -7.70 6.69 -10.94
CA PRO A 102 -6.56 7.42 -10.41
C PRO A 102 -5.48 7.60 -11.48
N ARG A 103 -4.90 8.81 -11.55
CA ARG A 103 -3.74 9.12 -12.38
C ARG A 103 -2.47 8.54 -11.74
N ARG A 104 -2.13 7.31 -12.06
CA ARG A 104 -0.90 6.66 -11.56
C ARG A 104 0.29 7.02 -12.44
N PRO A 105 1.51 7.17 -11.89
CA PRO A 105 1.88 7.00 -10.48
C PRO A 105 1.67 8.25 -9.60
N ALA A 106 1.20 9.38 -10.16
CA ALA A 106 1.07 10.65 -9.43
C ALA A 106 0.23 10.53 -8.15
N VAL A 107 -0.93 9.86 -8.23
CA VAL A 107 -1.79 9.57 -7.08
C VAL A 107 -1.06 8.73 -6.02
N ASP A 108 -0.27 7.73 -6.43
CA ASP A 108 0.46 6.88 -5.46
C ASP A 108 1.51 7.68 -4.69
N LEU A 109 2.22 8.58 -5.39
CA LEU A 109 3.24 9.45 -4.79
C LEU A 109 2.61 10.47 -3.84
N ALA A 110 1.50 11.10 -4.24
CA ALA A 110 0.79 12.04 -3.38
C ALA A 110 0.24 11.36 -2.11
N LEU A 111 -0.25 10.11 -2.21
CA LEU A 111 -0.66 9.33 -1.06
C LEU A 111 0.52 8.98 -0.15
N VAL A 112 1.70 8.67 -0.70
CA VAL A 112 2.92 8.44 0.09
C VAL A 112 3.26 9.67 0.94
N GLU A 113 3.22 10.87 0.35
CA GLU A 113 3.47 12.11 1.08
C GLU A 113 2.42 12.33 2.17
N ALA A 114 1.13 12.17 1.85
CA ALA A 114 0.04 12.31 2.82
C ALA A 114 0.16 11.31 3.99
N PHE A 115 0.57 10.06 3.73
CA PHE A 115 0.72 9.03 4.76
C PHE A 115 1.96 9.23 5.65
N ALA A 116 2.93 10.05 5.23
CA ALA A 116 4.04 10.44 6.10
C ALA A 116 3.55 11.23 7.34
N GLY A 117 2.38 11.87 7.28
CA GLY A 117 1.76 12.57 8.41
C GLY A 117 1.47 11.67 9.61
N ALA A 118 1.28 10.37 9.39
CA ALA A 118 1.08 9.40 10.48
C ALA A 118 2.27 9.33 11.45
N LYS A 119 3.47 9.78 11.05
CA LYS A 119 4.65 9.85 11.93
C LYS A 119 4.51 10.90 13.03
N ALA A 120 3.67 11.91 12.84
CA ALA A 120 3.39 12.94 13.84
C ALA A 120 2.41 12.47 14.93
N LEU A 121 1.77 11.31 14.76
CA LEU A 121 0.84 10.78 15.75
C LEU A 121 1.56 10.38 17.05
N PRO A 122 0.91 10.58 18.21
CA PRO A 122 1.39 10.02 19.47
C PRO A 122 1.60 8.49 19.36
N ARG A 123 2.59 7.97 20.09
CA ARG A 123 2.88 6.52 20.11
C ARG A 123 1.70 5.68 20.61
N SER A 124 0.86 6.24 21.47
CA SER A 124 -0.36 5.60 22.01
C SER A 124 -1.52 5.56 21.02
N THR A 125 -1.50 6.41 19.99
CA THR A 125 -2.58 6.51 19.01
C THR A 125 -2.17 5.75 17.76
N PRO A 126 -2.74 4.58 17.43
CA PRO A 126 -2.36 3.85 16.21
C PRO A 126 -2.82 4.59 14.94
N PRO A 127 -2.10 4.47 13.82
CA PRO A 127 -2.50 5.05 12.56
C PRO A 127 -3.62 4.18 11.95
N LYS A 128 -4.71 4.83 11.55
CA LYS A 128 -5.88 4.20 10.95
C LYS A 128 -6.22 4.85 9.63
N ALA A 129 -6.49 4.03 8.62
CA ALA A 129 -7.02 4.43 7.33
C ALA A 129 -8.32 3.66 7.06
N ARG A 130 -9.39 4.37 6.70
CA ARG A 130 -10.69 3.79 6.37
C ARG A 130 -11.10 4.17 4.96
N LEU A 131 -11.37 3.18 4.13
CA LEU A 131 -11.92 3.36 2.79
C LEU A 131 -13.45 3.21 2.83
N ASP A 132 -14.15 4.20 2.29
CA ASP A 132 -15.61 4.21 2.12
C ASP A 132 -15.96 4.74 0.71
N GLY A 133 -16.10 3.81 -0.24
CA GLY A 133 -16.36 4.14 -1.64
C GLY A 133 -15.17 4.84 -2.28
N THR A 134 -15.30 6.14 -2.55
CA THR A 134 -14.24 7.02 -3.08
C THR A 134 -13.55 7.84 -2.00
N VAL A 135 -13.96 7.73 -0.74
CA VAL A 135 -13.40 8.50 0.39
C VAL A 135 -12.40 7.63 1.15
N LEU A 136 -11.19 8.15 1.34
CA LEU A 136 -10.19 7.58 2.23
C LEU A 136 -10.00 8.50 3.43
N GLU A 137 -10.46 8.06 4.60
CA GLU A 137 -10.30 8.79 5.86
C GLU A 137 -9.03 8.33 6.58
N VAL A 138 -8.26 9.27 7.12
CA VAL A 138 -7.08 9.00 7.95
C VAL A 138 -7.15 9.81 9.25
N ASN A 139 -6.64 9.24 10.34
CA ASN A 139 -6.69 9.87 11.67
C ASN A 139 -5.47 10.76 11.99
N TRP A 140 -4.88 11.39 10.98
CA TRP A 140 -3.78 12.34 11.13
C TRP A 140 -3.96 13.51 10.18
N PRO A 141 -3.45 14.70 10.52
CA PRO A 141 -3.45 15.84 9.60
C PRO A 141 -2.46 15.62 8.46
N LEU A 142 -2.71 16.30 7.33
CA LEU A 142 -1.76 16.32 6.22
C LEU A 142 -0.46 17.05 6.58
N PRO A 143 0.71 16.52 6.18
CA PRO A 143 1.96 17.26 6.22
C PRO A 143 1.89 18.52 5.36
N GLU A 144 2.79 19.46 5.65
CA GLU A 144 2.97 20.66 4.83
C GLU A 144 3.31 20.28 3.39
N GLY A 145 2.68 20.96 2.42
CA GLY A 145 2.87 20.70 0.98
C GLY A 145 2.07 19.52 0.42
N SER A 146 1.65 18.54 1.25
CA SER A 146 0.91 17.37 0.75
C SER A 146 -0.45 17.71 0.14
N ALA A 147 -1.13 18.76 0.63
CA ALA A 147 -2.40 19.19 0.04
C ALA A 147 -2.25 19.64 -1.43
N ALA A 148 -1.13 20.29 -1.77
CA ALA A 148 -0.85 20.69 -3.15
C ALA A 148 -0.55 19.46 -4.03
N ALA A 149 0.28 18.53 -3.55
CA ALA A 149 0.59 17.30 -4.26
C ALA A 149 -0.67 16.44 -4.51
N LEU A 150 -1.57 16.35 -3.52
CA LEU A 150 -2.86 15.68 -3.65
C LEU A 150 -3.74 16.36 -4.71
N ALA A 151 -3.85 17.69 -4.68
CA ALA A 151 -4.63 18.45 -5.65
C ALA A 151 -4.09 18.29 -7.09
N GLU A 152 -2.77 18.34 -7.29
CA GLU A 152 -2.11 18.09 -8.58
C GLU A 152 -2.37 16.66 -9.10
N ALA A 153 -2.48 15.70 -8.19
CA ALA A 153 -2.84 14.32 -8.50
C ALA A 153 -4.36 14.10 -8.72
N GLY A 154 -5.19 15.14 -8.55
CA GLY A 154 -6.64 15.08 -8.69
C GLY A 154 -7.36 14.47 -7.47
N ILE A 155 -6.71 14.49 -6.30
CA ILE A 155 -7.29 14.04 -5.03
C ILE A 155 -7.76 15.27 -4.25
N GLY A 156 -9.05 15.32 -3.94
CA GLY A 156 -9.59 16.34 -3.01
C GLY A 156 -9.14 16.04 -1.58
N ALA A 157 -8.81 17.06 -0.80
CA ALA A 157 -8.41 16.88 0.59
C ALA A 157 -9.19 17.84 1.50
N GLU A 158 -9.88 17.28 2.49
CA GLU A 158 -10.57 18.03 3.52
C GLU A 158 -10.01 17.63 4.88
N SER A 159 -9.40 18.59 5.58
CA SER A 159 -8.87 18.36 6.92
C SER A 159 -9.78 19.01 7.95
N ALA A 160 -10.34 18.20 8.84
CA ALA A 160 -11.20 18.65 9.94
C ALA A 160 -10.58 18.18 11.27
N GLY A 161 -9.73 19.02 11.85
CA GLY A 161 -9.02 18.69 13.10
C GLY A 161 -8.07 17.50 12.92
N GLU A 162 -8.29 16.44 13.70
CA GLU A 162 -7.44 15.24 13.71
C GLU A 162 -7.79 14.20 12.64
N VAL A 163 -8.82 14.45 11.81
CA VAL A 163 -9.21 13.57 10.71
C VAL A 163 -9.04 14.29 9.38
N THR A 164 -8.42 13.60 8.43
CA THR A 164 -8.31 14.05 7.04
C THR A 164 -9.11 13.10 6.15
N ARG A 165 -9.91 13.68 5.25
CA ARG A 165 -10.64 12.97 4.20
C ARG A 165 -9.98 13.23 2.86
N LEU A 166 -9.67 12.15 2.15
CA LEU A 166 -9.09 12.17 0.81
C LEU A 166 -10.14 11.64 -0.18
N LEU A 167 -10.50 12.46 -1.16
CA LEU A 167 -11.50 12.17 -2.18
C LEU A 167 -10.78 11.65 -3.44
N LEU A 168 -10.87 10.34 -3.68
CA LEU A 168 -10.31 9.71 -4.87
C LEU A 168 -11.11 10.13 -6.11
N PRO A 169 -10.45 10.29 -7.28
CA PRO A 169 -11.14 10.66 -8.52
C PRO A 169 -12.05 9.52 -8.97
N ALA A 170 -13.36 9.81 -9.03
CA ALA A 170 -14.34 8.88 -9.61
C ALA A 170 -14.00 8.58 -11.07
N ALA A 171 -14.31 7.36 -11.50
CA ALA A 171 -14.12 6.92 -12.89
C ALA A 171 -15.17 7.51 -13.85
#